data_AF-A0AA92DFH3-F1
#
_entry.id   AF-A0AA92DFH3-F1
#
_cell.length_a   1.000
_cell.length_b   1.000
_cell.length_c   1.000
_cell.angle_alpha   90.00
_cell.angle_beta   90.00
_cell.angle_gamma   90.00
#
_symmetry.space_group_name_H-M   'P 1'
#
loop_
_entity.id
_entity.type
_entity.pdbx_description
1 polymer ?
#
loop_
_entity_poly.entity_id
_entity_poly.type
_entity_poly.pdbx_seq_one_letter_code
_entity_poly.pdbx_strand_id
1 'polypeptide(L)'
;MLDQLKKALTERALKAELDHHLAGDESGNRRNGYGHKTVLTEGSSMGLSIPRDRTGTFDPALIGKYQRRFPGFDEKIVSIYARGMSTREITGHLRDALRHRGVGGTTRRCADCPGWG
;
A
#
# COMPACT_ATOMS: atom_id res chain seq x y z
N MET A 1 -1.05 -8.03 -16.84
CA MET A 1 -2.51 -7.92 -16.55
C MET A 1 -2.76 -7.82 -15.05
N LEU A 2 -2.18 -8.72 -14.24
CA LEU A 2 -2.34 -8.73 -12.79
C LEU A 2 -1.80 -7.45 -12.09
N ASP A 3 -0.74 -6.83 -12.63
CA ASP A 3 -0.12 -5.65 -11.99
C ASP A 3 -1.00 -4.40 -12.01
N GLN A 4 -1.76 -4.19 -13.09
CA GLN A 4 -2.69 -3.05 -13.18
C GLN A 4 -3.83 -3.18 -12.17
N LEU A 5 -4.27 -4.40 -11.95
CA LEU A 5 -5.30 -4.74 -10.98
C LEU A 5 -4.80 -4.59 -9.54
N LYS A 6 -3.61 -5.12 -9.23
CA LYS A 6 -2.92 -4.90 -7.95
C LYS A 6 -2.81 -3.40 -7.66
N LYS A 7 -2.38 -2.62 -8.64
CA LYS A 7 -2.30 -1.16 -8.55
C LYS A 7 -3.65 -0.53 -8.25
N ALA A 8 -4.68 -0.85 -9.04
CA ALA A 8 -6.01 -0.28 -8.87
C ALA A 8 -6.62 -0.61 -7.49
N LEU A 9 -6.44 -1.83 -6.99
CA LEU A 9 -6.94 -2.23 -5.68
C LEU A 9 -6.22 -1.46 -4.57
N THR A 10 -4.89 -1.38 -4.63
CA THR A 10 -4.08 -0.66 -3.64
C THR A 10 -4.41 0.83 -3.62
N GLU A 11 -4.48 1.48 -4.79
CA GLU A 11 -4.83 2.91 -4.87
C GLU A 11 -6.25 3.17 -4.35
N ARG A 12 -7.20 2.27 -4.62
CA ARG A 12 -8.57 2.38 -4.11
C ARG A 12 -8.65 2.20 -2.60
N ALA A 13 -7.91 1.24 -2.03
CA ALA A 13 -7.84 1.03 -0.60
C ALA A 13 -7.21 2.24 0.11
N LEU A 14 -6.09 2.77 -0.40
CA LEU A 14 -5.47 4.01 0.12
C LEU A 14 -6.41 5.22 0.02
N LYS A 15 -7.21 5.30 -1.04
CA LYS A 15 -8.21 6.36 -1.19
C LYS A 15 -9.28 6.27 -0.09
N ALA A 16 -9.77 5.06 0.18
CA ALA A 16 -10.76 4.81 1.22
C ALA A 16 -10.21 5.10 2.62
N GLU A 17 -8.93 4.77 2.88
CA GLU A 17 -8.26 5.14 4.14
C GLU A 17 -8.19 6.65 4.33
N LEU A 18 -7.83 7.40 3.28
CA LEU A 18 -7.80 8.86 3.37
C LEU A 18 -9.20 9.46 3.56
N ASP A 19 -10.21 8.93 2.85
CA ASP A 19 -11.59 9.41 3.03
C ASP A 19 -12.08 9.17 4.46
N HIS A 20 -11.72 8.04 5.07
CA HIS A 20 -12.02 7.76 6.47
C HIS A 20 -11.25 8.68 7.44
N HIS A 21 -9.97 8.95 7.17
CA HIS A 21 -9.15 9.88 7.95
C HIS A 21 -9.74 11.30 7.94
N LEU A 22 -10.17 11.79 6.77
CA LEU A 22 -10.76 13.11 6.62
C LEU A 22 -12.17 13.21 7.20
N ALA A 23 -12.95 12.13 7.23
CA ALA A 23 -14.30 12.13 7.79
C ALA A 23 -14.33 12.36 9.31
N GLY A 24 -13.21 12.13 10.01
CA GLY A 24 -13.07 12.41 11.44
C GLY A 24 -12.28 13.69 11.76
N ASP A 25 -11.90 14.48 10.74
CA ASP A 25 -11.04 15.67 10.91
C ASP A 25 -11.88 16.96 10.94
N GLU A 26 -12.04 17.52 12.14
CA GLU A 26 -12.77 18.77 12.38
C GLU A 26 -11.94 20.03 12.03
N SER A 27 -10.66 19.87 11.69
CA SER A 27 -9.68 20.96 11.49
C SER A 27 -9.76 21.61 10.10
N GLY A 28 -10.72 21.21 9.27
CA GLY A 28 -10.84 21.68 7.88
C GLY A 28 -9.76 21.09 6.94
N ASN A 29 -9.18 19.96 7.32
CA ASN A 29 -8.25 19.24 6.46
C ASN A 29 -8.95 18.73 5.20
N ARG A 30 -8.21 18.68 4.09
CA ARG A 30 -8.74 18.28 2.79
C ARG A 30 -7.69 17.60 1.95
N ARG A 31 -8.14 16.83 0.97
CA ARG A 31 -7.27 16.15 0.00
C ARG A 31 -6.41 17.17 -0.75
N ASN A 32 -5.11 16.89 -0.84
CA ASN A 32 -4.09 17.73 -1.48
C ASN A 32 -3.28 16.92 -2.50
N GLY A 33 -3.96 16.49 -3.56
CA GLY A 33 -3.36 15.78 -4.68
C GLY A 33 -2.88 14.36 -4.36
N TYR A 34 -1.94 13.88 -5.17
CA TYR A 34 -1.37 12.54 -5.11
C TYR A 34 0.16 12.60 -5.14
N GLY A 35 0.81 11.81 -4.29
CA GLY A 35 2.25 11.55 -4.36
C GLY A 35 2.53 10.27 -5.13
N HIS A 36 3.68 10.20 -5.82
CA HIS A 36 4.11 8.98 -6.49
C HIS A 36 4.98 8.13 -5.57
N LYS A 37 4.70 6.83 -5.48
CA LYS A 37 5.53 5.86 -4.75
C LYS A 37 5.69 4.58 -5.54
N THR A 38 6.93 4.16 -5.75
CA THR A 38 7.23 2.85 -6.32
C THR A 38 7.38 1.83 -5.18
N VAL A 39 6.60 0.76 -5.25
CA VAL A 39 6.64 -0.36 -4.30
C VAL A 39 7.14 -1.60 -5.02
N LEU A 40 8.02 -2.34 -4.35
CA LEU A 40 8.56 -3.60 -4.81
C LEU A 40 7.75 -4.75 -4.19
N THR A 41 7.13 -5.56 -5.03
CA THR A 41 6.57 -6.87 -4.66
C THR A 41 7.51 -7.98 -5.13
N GLU A 42 7.16 -9.23 -4.86
CA GLU A 42 8.01 -10.37 -5.21
C GLU A 42 8.07 -10.63 -6.72
N GLY A 43 6.97 -10.35 -7.42
CA GLY A 43 6.90 -10.54 -8.87
C GLY A 43 7.28 -9.30 -9.70
N SER A 44 7.13 -8.08 -9.18
CA SER A 44 7.28 -6.86 -9.98
C SER A 44 7.45 -5.59 -9.14
N SER A 45 7.85 -4.49 -9.81
CA SER A 45 7.73 -3.15 -9.22
C SER A 45 6.45 -2.48 -9.71
N MET A 46 5.74 -1.81 -8.80
CA MET A 46 4.49 -1.13 -9.11
C MET A 46 4.55 0.34 -8.69
N GLY A 47 4.24 1.24 -9.62
CA GLY A 47 4.07 2.67 -9.36
C GLY A 47 2.67 2.96 -8.85
N LEU A 48 2.57 3.53 -7.66
CA LEU A 48 1.32 3.86 -6.96
C LEU A 48 1.15 5.37 -6.82
N SER A 49 -0.10 5.79 -6.94
CA SER A 49 -0.55 7.16 -6.69
C SER A 49 -1.15 7.23 -5.29
N ILE A 50 -0.37 7.71 -4.33
CA ILE A 50 -0.77 7.78 -2.92
C ILE A 50 -1.50 9.10 -2.67
N PRO A 51 -2.76 9.06 -2.21
CA PRO A 51 -3.49 10.27 -1.91
C PRO A 51 -2.89 10.95 -0.67
N ARG A 52 -2.87 12.28 -0.65
CA ARG A 52 -2.36 13.06 0.49
C ARG A 52 -3.41 14.00 1.05
N ASP A 53 -3.29 14.32 2.31
CA ASP A 53 -4.01 15.41 2.98
C ASP A 53 -3.21 16.71 2.94
N ARG A 54 -3.86 17.83 3.27
CA ARG A 54 -3.24 19.16 3.23
C ARG A 54 -2.33 19.39 4.43
N THR A 55 -2.72 18.90 5.60
CA THR A 55 -1.96 19.06 6.84
C THR A 55 -0.80 18.07 6.96
N GLY A 56 -0.78 17.00 6.14
CA GLY A 56 0.29 16.01 6.13
C GLY A 56 0.24 15.01 7.29
N THR A 57 -0.92 14.92 7.94
CA THR A 57 -1.21 14.10 9.12
C THR A 57 -1.61 12.67 8.78
N PHE A 58 -1.97 12.41 7.51
CA PHE A 58 -2.38 11.08 7.08
C PHE A 58 -1.19 10.09 7.10
N ASP A 59 -1.34 8.99 7.84
CA ASP A 59 -0.41 7.86 7.86
C ASP A 59 -1.12 6.58 7.37
N PRO A 60 -0.86 6.12 6.13
CA PRO A 60 -1.57 4.98 5.56
C PRO A 60 -1.21 3.67 6.26
N ALA A 61 -2.22 2.87 6.59
CA ALA A 61 -2.04 1.58 7.27
C ALA A 61 -1.67 0.46 6.28
N LEU A 62 -2.24 0.49 5.06
CA LEU A 62 -1.98 -0.53 4.02
C LEU A 62 -0.52 -0.54 3.56
N ILE A 63 0.07 0.65 3.35
CA ILE A 63 1.47 0.80 2.94
C ILE A 63 2.04 1.94 3.77
N GLY A 64 2.73 1.58 4.86
CA GLY A 64 3.35 2.57 5.74
C GLY A 64 4.20 3.58 4.97
N LYS A 65 4.25 4.83 5.43
CA LYS A 65 4.84 5.98 4.73
C LYS A 65 6.20 5.69 4.09
N TYR A 66 7.07 4.95 4.78
CA TYR A 66 8.43 4.61 4.32
C TYR A 66 8.60 3.19 3.78
N GLN A 67 7.53 2.39 3.75
CA GLN A 67 7.60 1.00 3.31
C GLN A 67 7.70 0.92 1.78
N ARG A 68 8.85 0.46 1.26
CA ARG A 68 9.08 0.26 -0.18
C ARG A 68 8.95 -1.19 -0.65
N ARG A 69 8.87 -2.15 0.28
CA ARG A 69 8.74 -3.58 -0.01
C ARG A 69 7.46 -4.12 0.61
N PHE A 70 6.71 -4.89 -0.17
CA PHE A 70 5.47 -5.52 0.29
C PHE A 70 5.44 -7.02 -0.08
N PRO A 71 6.26 -7.84 0.61
CA PRO A 71 6.30 -9.28 0.36
C PRO A 71 4.99 -9.96 0.79
N GLY A 72 4.59 -11.01 0.07
CA GLY A 72 3.34 -11.76 0.33
C GLY A 72 2.03 -11.04 -0.07
N PHE A 73 2.11 -9.88 -0.72
CA PHE A 73 0.92 -9.21 -1.27
C PHE A 73 0.36 -9.97 -2.48
N ASP A 74 1.26 -10.45 -3.34
CA ASP A 74 0.89 -11.14 -4.58
C ASP A 74 0.08 -12.41 -4.28
N GLU A 75 0.50 -13.21 -3.30
CA GLU A 75 -0.20 -14.40 -2.84
C GLU A 75 -1.60 -14.08 -2.29
N LYS A 76 -1.72 -12.99 -1.51
CA LYS A 76 -3.00 -12.54 -0.97
C LYS A 76 -3.96 -12.10 -2.08
N ILE A 77 -3.48 -11.35 -3.07
CA ILE A 77 -4.30 -10.93 -4.21
C ILE A 77 -4.70 -12.11 -5.09
N VAL A 78 -3.78 -13.05 -5.34
CA VAL A 78 -4.09 -14.28 -6.08
C VAL A 78 -5.13 -15.11 -5.32
N SER A 79 -5.04 -15.20 -3.98
CA SER A 79 -6.03 -15.92 -3.18
C SER A 79 -7.44 -15.32 -3.24
N ILE A 80 -7.54 -13.99 -3.34
CA ILE A 80 -8.79 -13.25 -3.53
C ILE A 80 -9.41 -13.58 -4.89
N TYR A 81 -8.59 -13.59 -5.95
CA TYR A 81 -9.03 -13.88 -7.31
C TYR A 81 -9.39 -15.35 -7.52
N ALA A 82 -8.56 -16.27 -7.03
CA ALA A 82 -8.75 -17.72 -7.19
C ALA A 82 -10.02 -18.23 -6.48
N ARG A 83 -10.44 -17.57 -5.40
CA ARG A 83 -11.68 -17.91 -4.68
C ARG A 83 -12.94 -17.22 -5.20
N GLY A 84 -12.84 -16.32 -6.17
CA GLY A 84 -14.01 -15.59 -6.70
C GLY A 84 -14.70 -14.69 -5.66
N MET A 85 -13.95 -14.21 -4.66
CA MET A 85 -14.50 -13.37 -3.60
C MET A 85 -15.02 -12.04 -4.16
N SER A 86 -16.23 -11.66 -3.77
CA SER A 86 -16.85 -10.39 -4.13
C SER A 86 -16.07 -9.21 -3.52
N THR A 87 -16.17 -8.02 -4.12
CA THR A 87 -15.51 -6.79 -3.63
C THR A 87 -15.79 -6.47 -2.16
N ARG A 88 -16.91 -6.95 -1.60
CA ARG A 88 -17.24 -6.85 -0.17
C ARG A 88 -16.40 -7.80 0.69
N GLU A 89 -16.24 -9.05 0.27
CA GLU A 89 -15.41 -10.05 0.95
C GLU A 89 -13.92 -9.69 0.87
N ILE A 90 -13.48 -9.12 -0.25
CA ILE A 90 -12.13 -8.55 -0.43
C ILE A 90 -11.84 -7.48 0.62
N THR A 91 -12.79 -6.59 0.86
CA THR A 91 -12.66 -5.51 1.85
C THR A 91 -12.58 -6.06 3.27
N GLY A 92 -13.37 -7.09 3.58
CA GLY A 92 -13.32 -7.79 4.86
C GLY A 92 -11.98 -8.48 5.10
N HIS A 93 -11.48 -9.21 4.10
CA HIS A 93 -10.22 -9.95 4.19
C HIS A 93 -8.99 -9.03 4.26
N LEU A 94 -9.01 -7.90 3.53
CA LEU A 94 -8.01 -6.84 3.66
C LEU A 94 -7.99 -6.25 5.07
N ARG A 95 -9.15 -5.94 5.65
CA ARG A 95 -9.25 -5.44 7.03
C ARG A 95 -8.66 -6.43 8.04
N ASP A 96 -8.95 -7.72 7.87
CA ASP A 96 -8.48 -8.77 8.77
C ASP A 96 -6.98 -9.02 8.61
N ALA A 97 -6.48 -9.04 7.38
CA ALA A 97 -5.04 -9.16 7.08
C ALA A 97 -4.20 -7.95 7.55
N LEU A 98 -4.79 -6.75 7.61
CA LEU A 98 -4.15 -5.53 8.10
C LEU A 98 -4.16 -5.42 9.63
N ARG A 99 -4.97 -6.24 10.32
CA ARG A 99 -4.99 -6.33 11.78
C ARG A 99 -3.77 -7.05 12.36
N HIS A 100 -3.01 -7.77 11.52
CA HIS A 100 -1.81 -8.52 11.88
C HIS A 100 -0.57 -8.05 11.09
N ARG A 101 0.07 -6.95 11.51
CA ARG A 101 1.54 -6.87 11.67
C ARG A 101 2.02 -5.47 12.09
N GLY A 102 2.57 -5.43 13.30
CA GLY A 102 3.61 -4.49 13.65
C GLY A 102 4.92 -4.78 12.91
N VAL A 103 5.56 -3.69 12.50
CA VAL A 103 7.00 -3.38 12.46
C VAL A 103 8.00 -4.55 12.39
N GLY A 104 8.85 -4.54 11.36
CA GLY A 104 10.06 -5.35 11.30
C GLY A 104 10.85 -5.16 10.01
N GLY A 105 11.44 -3.99 9.82
CA GLY A 105 12.37 -3.72 8.72
C GLY A 105 13.77 -4.25 9.04
N THR A 106 14.35 -5.02 8.13
CA THR A 106 15.81 -5.21 8.05
C THR A 106 16.28 -4.77 6.67
N THR A 107 16.94 -3.62 6.66
CA THR A 107 17.73 -3.09 5.56
C THR A 107 18.96 -3.98 5.38
N ARG A 108 18.99 -4.79 4.32
CA ARG A 108 20.24 -5.39 3.86
C ARG A 108 21.03 -4.32 3.09
N ARG A 109 22.08 -3.82 3.76
CA ARG A 109 23.16 -2.99 3.21
C ARG A 109 23.97 -3.92 2.31
N CYS A 110 24.06 -3.63 1.01
CA CYS A 110 25.03 -4.26 0.13
C CYS A 110 26.41 -3.70 0.50
N ALA A 111 27.11 -4.37 1.42
CA ALA A 111 28.55 -4.30 1.51
C ALA A 111 29.05 -5.46 0.65
N ASP A 112 29.37 -5.17 -0.61
CA ASP A 112 30.19 -5.97 -1.55
C ASP A 112 29.81 -5.57 -3.00
N CYS A 113 30.34 -4.44 -3.46
CA CYS A 113 30.45 -4.15 -4.88
C CYS A 113 31.94 -4.08 -5.24
N PRO A 114 32.51 -5.10 -5.89
CA PRO A 114 33.82 -4.97 -6.50
C PRO A 114 33.67 -4.33 -7.88
N GLY A 115 34.48 -3.31 -8.18
CA GLY A 115 34.67 -2.85 -9.55
C GLY A 115 34.40 -1.38 -9.78
N TRP A 116 35.32 -0.54 -9.34
CA TRP A 116 35.75 0.66 -10.09
C TRP A 116 37.28 0.62 -10.06
N GLY A 117 37.85 0.15 -11.17
CA GLY A 117 39.25 0.35 -11.53
C GLY A 117 39.38 1.57 -12.43
#